data_AF-A0A6P3BD81-F1
#
_entry.id   AF-A0A6P3BD81-F1
#
_cell.length_a   1.000
_cell.length_b   1.000
_cell.length_c   1.000
_cell.angle_alpha   90.00
_cell.angle_beta   90.00
_cell.angle_gamma   90.00
#
_symmetry.space_group_name_H-M   'P 1'
#
loop_
_entity.id
_entity.type
_entity.pdbx_description
1 polymer ?
#
loop_
_entity_poly.entity_id
_entity_poly.type
_entity_poly.pdbx_seq_one_letter_code
_entity_poly.pdbx_strand_id
1 'polypeptide(L)'
;MTFTLRRVPLALLIAGAIQVPASATENGQISYPFGVNTVLNGLLPPPGNTQYFNYSLYYASNRFAGPDGGNAVPGFHLSVVAETPRVVHTWGATLGPFSLSSSAIVPIVHLHLSTPGGTGNRTSLGDVILEPFMINYANASKTFFAFFSPSFAVPTGAYAANRIANTGLNTVAFLPYVSTTWFPGRDWRSRRPRCWS
;
A
#
# COMPACT_ATOMS: atom_id res chain seq x y z
N MET A 1 20.65 -16.56 -64.37
CA MET A 1 20.01 -16.91 -63.08
C MET A 1 19.98 -15.67 -62.23
N THR A 2 18.79 -15.11 -62.06
CA THR A 2 18.50 -13.85 -61.38
C THR A 2 18.16 -14.18 -59.92
N PHE A 3 18.90 -13.67 -58.95
CA PHE A 3 18.53 -13.80 -57.53
C PHE A 3 17.80 -12.55 -57.06
N THR A 4 16.52 -12.74 -56.76
CA THR A 4 15.61 -11.76 -56.17
C THR A 4 15.80 -11.62 -54.67
N LEU A 5 15.43 -10.42 -54.20
CA LEU A 5 15.55 -9.82 -52.86
C LEU A 5 15.27 -10.71 -51.64
N ARG A 6 15.90 -10.36 -50.51
CA ARG A 6 15.16 -10.29 -49.24
C ARG A 6 15.66 -9.15 -48.34
N ARG A 7 14.78 -8.17 -48.14
CA ARG A 7 14.90 -7.09 -47.15
C ARG A 7 14.82 -7.70 -45.75
N VAL A 8 15.79 -7.41 -44.88
CA VAL A 8 15.74 -7.77 -43.45
C VAL A 8 15.18 -6.56 -42.69
N PRO A 9 14.12 -6.74 -41.87
CA PRO A 9 13.39 -5.61 -41.30
C PRO A 9 14.09 -5.04 -40.05
N LEU A 10 14.03 -3.71 -40.02
CA LEU A 10 14.24 -2.77 -38.94
C LEU A 10 13.38 -3.15 -37.70
N ALA A 11 13.87 -4.01 -36.82
CA ALA A 11 13.16 -4.43 -35.60
C ALA A 11 14.10 -4.62 -34.39
N LEU A 12 14.98 -3.63 -34.15
CA LEU A 12 15.85 -3.59 -32.97
C LEU A 12 16.01 -2.13 -32.49
N LEU A 13 14.89 -1.47 -32.18
CA LEU A 13 14.90 -0.08 -31.72
C LEU A 13 13.81 0.24 -30.68
N ILE A 14 13.47 -0.71 -29.82
CA ILE A 14 12.66 -0.45 -28.61
C ILE A 14 13.20 -1.29 -27.44
N ALA A 15 14.41 -0.98 -27.00
CA ALA A 15 14.90 -1.33 -25.67
C ALA A 15 15.75 -0.18 -25.12
N GLY A 16 15.25 1.05 -25.31
CA GLY A 16 15.70 2.21 -24.55
C GLY A 16 15.11 2.08 -23.15
N ALA A 17 15.81 1.35 -22.28
CA ALA A 17 15.56 1.41 -20.86
C ALA A 17 15.71 2.87 -20.43
N ILE A 18 14.58 3.52 -20.15
CA ILE A 18 14.56 4.80 -19.46
C ILE A 18 15.06 4.50 -18.04
N GLN A 19 16.37 4.59 -17.83
CA GLN A 19 16.94 4.64 -16.50
C GLN A 19 16.61 6.03 -15.94
N VAL A 20 15.42 6.18 -15.36
CA VAL A 20 15.15 7.32 -14.49
C VAL A 20 16.00 7.12 -13.25
N PRO A 21 16.94 8.02 -12.92
CA PRO A 21 17.53 8.02 -11.60
C PRO A 21 16.41 8.29 -10.60
N ALA A 22 15.94 7.25 -9.92
CA ALA A 22 15.02 7.39 -8.80
C ALA A 22 15.79 7.99 -7.63
N SER A 23 15.82 9.31 -7.56
CA SER A 23 16.36 10.03 -6.42
C SER A 23 15.39 9.91 -5.25
N ALA A 24 15.79 9.10 -4.27
CA ALA A 24 15.50 9.18 -2.84
C ALA A 24 14.03 9.28 -2.37
N THR A 25 13.67 8.34 -1.49
CA THR A 25 12.59 8.42 -0.49
C THR A 25 12.43 9.86 0.02
N GLU A 26 11.40 10.58 -0.44
CA GLU A 26 11.17 11.99 -0.13
C GLU A 26 11.17 12.22 1.39
N ASN A 27 12.34 12.59 1.94
CA ASN A 27 12.56 12.83 3.37
C ASN A 27 12.26 11.64 4.30
N GLY A 28 12.39 10.40 3.82
CA GLY A 28 12.05 9.20 4.62
C GLY A 28 10.55 9.04 4.88
N GLN A 29 9.70 9.80 4.18
CA GLN A 29 8.26 9.64 4.24
C GLN A 29 7.84 8.47 3.35
N ILE A 30 6.90 7.68 3.83
CA ILE A 30 6.40 6.49 3.17
C ILE A 30 4.94 6.75 2.84
N SER A 31 4.58 6.71 1.56
CA SER A 31 3.18 6.84 1.09
C SER A 31 2.36 5.58 1.35
N TYR A 32 3.03 4.47 1.70
CA TYR A 32 2.36 3.23 2.07
C TYR A 32 1.72 3.40 3.46
N PRO A 33 0.45 3.03 3.61
CA PRO A 33 -0.25 3.22 4.86
C PRO A 33 0.39 2.30 5.91
N PHE A 34 0.85 2.91 7.00
CA PHE A 34 1.51 2.20 8.08
C PHE A 34 0.60 1.08 8.61
N GLY A 35 1.14 -0.13 8.74
CA GLY A 35 0.44 -1.25 9.39
C GLY A 35 -0.67 -1.94 8.58
N VAL A 36 -0.88 -1.60 7.30
CA VAL A 36 -1.99 -2.18 6.51
C VAL A 36 -1.72 -3.62 6.03
N ASN A 37 -0.51 -4.14 6.21
CA ASN A 37 -0.23 -5.55 5.98
C ASN A 37 -0.48 -6.37 7.25
N THR A 38 -1.71 -6.87 7.40
CA THR A 38 -2.07 -7.83 8.47
C THR A 38 -1.94 -9.29 8.02
N VAL A 39 -2.11 -10.22 8.95
CA VAL A 39 -2.26 -11.65 8.64
C VAL A 39 -3.58 -11.81 7.86
N LEU A 40 -3.53 -12.43 6.67
CA LEU A 40 -4.68 -12.71 5.78
C LEU A 40 -5.15 -11.59 4.83
N ASN A 41 -4.31 -10.62 4.44
CA ASN A 41 -4.76 -9.58 3.49
C ASN A 41 -5.32 -10.15 2.17
N GLY A 42 -4.91 -11.38 1.78
CA GLY A 42 -5.42 -12.10 0.61
C GLY A 42 -6.90 -12.50 0.68
N LEU A 43 -7.52 -12.48 1.86
CA LEU A 43 -8.94 -12.76 2.05
C LEU A 43 -9.76 -11.48 1.91
N LEU A 44 -10.29 -11.27 0.71
CA LEU A 44 -11.24 -10.20 0.43
C LEU A 44 -12.68 -10.69 0.67
N PRO A 45 -13.65 -9.77 0.82
CA PRO A 45 -15.04 -10.12 1.06
C PRO A 45 -15.57 -11.05 -0.04
N PRO A 46 -16.46 -12.01 0.26
CA PRO A 46 -17.09 -12.82 -0.78
C PRO A 46 -17.85 -11.93 -1.78
N PRO A 47 -18.01 -12.36 -3.05
CA PRO A 47 -18.75 -11.60 -4.06
C PRO A 47 -20.12 -11.10 -3.55
N GLY A 48 -20.40 -9.82 -3.78
CA GLY A 48 -21.60 -9.12 -3.33
C GLY A 48 -21.52 -8.53 -1.91
N ASN A 49 -20.42 -8.70 -1.19
CA ASN A 49 -20.29 -8.20 0.18
C ASN A 49 -19.32 -7.02 0.30
N THR A 50 -19.59 -6.19 1.31
CA THR A 50 -18.72 -5.10 1.75
C THR A 50 -18.17 -5.43 3.13
N GLN A 51 -16.88 -5.17 3.33
CA GLN A 51 -16.25 -5.30 4.63
C GLN A 51 -15.50 -4.02 4.99
N TYR A 52 -15.58 -3.69 6.27
CA TYR A 52 -14.84 -2.61 6.89
C TYR A 52 -13.68 -3.17 7.70
N PHE A 53 -12.53 -2.52 7.57
CA PHE A 53 -11.34 -2.77 8.37
C PHE A 53 -10.87 -1.45 8.96
N ASN A 54 -10.25 -1.50 10.11
CA ASN A 54 -9.54 -0.36 10.68
C ASN A 54 -8.22 -0.88 11.25
N TYR A 55 -7.14 -0.21 10.90
CA TYR A 55 -5.82 -0.52 11.41
C TYR A 55 -5.29 0.68 12.20
N SER A 56 -5.00 0.41 13.46
CA SER A 56 -4.40 1.37 14.39
C SER A 56 -2.89 1.13 14.47
N LEU A 57 -2.11 2.20 14.40
CA LEU A 57 -0.66 2.18 14.56
C LEU A 57 -0.26 3.21 15.61
N TYR A 58 0.59 2.79 16.54
CA TYR A 58 1.43 3.70 17.29
C TYR A 58 2.90 3.43 16.94
N TYR A 59 3.62 4.48 16.54
CA TYR A 59 5.04 4.43 16.24
C TYR A 59 5.75 5.60 16.94
N ALA A 60 6.89 5.33 17.55
CA ALA A 60 7.75 6.35 18.11
C ALA A 60 9.21 6.05 17.83
N SER A 61 10.00 7.09 17.54
CA SER A 61 11.44 6.97 17.32
C SER A 61 12.17 8.21 17.84
N ASN A 62 13.28 7.99 18.55
CA ASN A 62 14.22 9.03 18.99
C ASN A 62 15.47 9.11 18.09
N ARG A 63 15.45 8.42 16.95
CA ARG A 63 16.61 8.29 16.08
C ARG A 63 16.21 8.40 14.62
N PHE A 64 16.93 9.24 13.88
CA PHE A 64 16.86 9.25 12.42
C PHE A 64 18.09 8.51 11.89
N ALA A 65 17.88 7.34 11.26
CA ALA A 65 18.98 6.52 10.78
C ALA A 65 19.69 7.18 9.59
N GLY A 66 21.01 7.36 9.71
CA GLY A 66 21.87 7.82 8.62
C GLY A 66 22.42 6.67 7.77
N PRO A 67 23.14 6.98 6.68
CA PRO A 67 23.71 5.99 5.77
C PRO A 67 24.63 4.98 6.47
N ASP A 68 25.37 5.43 7.48
CA ASP A 68 26.31 4.60 8.25
C ASP A 68 25.64 3.87 9.43
N GLY A 69 24.31 3.84 9.46
CA GLY A 69 23.54 3.33 10.58
C GLY A 69 23.67 4.17 11.85
N GLY A 70 24.27 5.36 11.76
CA GLY A 70 24.39 6.39 12.82
C GLY A 70 23.10 7.21 13.02
N ASN A 71 23.09 8.16 13.97
CA ASN A 71 21.99 9.13 14.08
C ASN A 71 22.30 10.35 13.20
N ALA A 72 21.56 10.52 12.10
CA ALA A 72 21.81 11.62 11.17
C ALA A 72 21.22 12.95 11.63
N VAL A 73 20.22 12.93 12.51
CA VAL A 73 19.54 14.14 13.02
C VAL A 73 19.63 14.15 14.55
N PRO A 74 20.56 14.93 15.14
CA PRO A 74 20.62 15.11 16.60
C PRO A 74 19.29 15.62 17.14
N GLY A 75 18.84 15.16 18.31
CA GLY A 75 17.58 15.64 18.91
C GLY A 75 16.30 15.29 18.12
N PHE A 76 16.38 14.35 17.17
CA PHE A 76 15.21 13.85 16.45
C PHE A 76 14.27 13.10 17.40
N HIS A 77 12.99 13.47 17.37
CA HIS A 77 11.93 12.72 18.02
C HIS A 77 10.69 12.72 17.13
N LEU A 78 10.18 11.53 16.84
CA LEU A 78 8.98 11.30 16.05
C LEU A 78 8.02 10.45 16.86
N SER A 79 6.76 10.86 16.92
CA SER A 79 5.65 10.06 17.41
C SER A 79 4.49 10.16 16.43
N VAL A 80 3.94 9.01 16.06
CA VAL A 80 2.83 8.88 15.12
C VAL A 80 1.78 7.97 15.74
N VAL A 81 0.56 8.47 15.82
CA VAL A 81 -0.64 7.64 15.99
C VAL A 81 -1.42 7.72 14.68
N ALA A 82 -1.75 6.58 14.09
CA ALA A 82 -2.52 6.53 12.86
C ALA A 82 -3.69 5.56 12.98
N GLU A 83 -4.85 6.01 12.53
CA GLU A 83 -6.04 5.20 12.32
C GLU A 83 -6.32 5.14 10.82
N THR A 84 -6.42 3.94 10.25
CA THR A 84 -6.58 3.76 8.81
C THR A 84 -7.84 2.95 8.51
N PRO A 85 -9.03 3.56 8.61
CA PRO A 85 -10.25 2.95 8.11
C PRO A 85 -10.12 2.60 6.63
N ARG A 86 -10.52 1.38 6.30
CA ARG A 86 -10.56 0.81 4.95
C ARG A 86 -11.92 0.19 4.72
N VAL A 87 -12.51 0.49 3.58
CA VAL A 87 -13.71 -0.18 3.08
C VAL A 87 -13.34 -0.93 1.82
N VAL A 88 -13.72 -2.20 1.75
CA VAL A 88 -13.56 -3.05 0.56
C VAL A 88 -14.93 -3.57 0.16
N HIS A 89 -15.28 -3.43 -1.12
CA HIS A 89 -16.46 -4.04 -1.71
C HIS A 89 -16.05 -5.02 -2.80
N THR A 90 -16.52 -6.26 -2.72
CA THR A 90 -16.36 -7.24 -3.80
C THR A 90 -17.65 -7.28 -4.62
N TRP A 91 -17.53 -6.96 -5.90
CA TRP A 91 -18.67 -6.92 -6.81
C TRP A 91 -19.23 -8.33 -7.02
N GLY A 92 -20.54 -8.43 -7.27
CA GLY A 92 -21.22 -9.72 -7.43
C GLY A 92 -20.83 -10.50 -8.68
N ALA A 93 -20.33 -9.82 -9.72
CA ALA A 93 -19.90 -10.44 -10.96
C ALA A 93 -18.55 -11.16 -10.76
N THR A 94 -18.52 -12.45 -11.12
CA THR A 94 -17.31 -13.29 -11.06
C THR A 94 -17.01 -13.89 -12.42
N LEU A 95 -15.71 -14.05 -12.72
CA LEU A 95 -15.23 -14.75 -13.91
C LEU A 95 -14.47 -16.01 -13.47
N GLY A 96 -15.19 -17.13 -13.35
CA GLY A 96 -14.61 -18.39 -12.88
C GLY A 96 -14.03 -18.25 -11.46
N PRO A 97 -12.72 -18.49 -11.25
CA PRO A 97 -12.08 -18.33 -9.94
C PRO A 97 -11.75 -16.87 -9.60
N PHE A 98 -12.02 -15.94 -10.51
CA PHE A 98 -11.72 -14.52 -10.35
C PHE A 98 -12.93 -13.72 -9.91
N SER A 99 -12.70 -12.74 -9.03
CA SER A 99 -13.67 -11.72 -8.64
C SER A 99 -13.04 -10.33 -8.71
N LEU A 100 -13.88 -9.32 -8.80
CA LEU A 100 -13.47 -7.92 -8.83
C LEU A 100 -13.83 -7.26 -7.50
N SER A 101 -12.91 -6.49 -6.92
CA SER A 101 -13.21 -5.63 -5.77
C SER A 101 -12.79 -4.20 -6.01
N SER A 102 -13.31 -3.30 -5.19
CA SER A 102 -12.84 -1.91 -5.09
C SER A 102 -12.64 -1.58 -3.62
N SER A 103 -11.69 -0.70 -3.31
CA SER A 103 -11.35 -0.34 -1.94
C SER A 103 -10.92 1.11 -1.82
N ALA A 104 -11.16 1.68 -0.64
CA ALA A 104 -10.72 3.02 -0.27
C ALA A 104 -10.20 2.99 1.17
N ILE A 105 -9.06 3.65 1.39
CA ILE A 105 -8.39 3.75 2.68
C ILE A 105 -8.22 5.23 3.02
N VAL A 106 -8.65 5.64 4.20
CA VAL A 106 -8.63 7.05 4.64
C VAL A 106 -7.78 7.17 5.92
N PRO A 107 -6.48 7.48 5.83
CA PRO A 107 -5.64 7.62 7.01
C PRO A 107 -6.01 8.86 7.83
N ILE A 108 -6.13 8.70 9.14
CA ILE A 108 -6.24 9.78 10.13
C ILE A 108 -4.98 9.71 10.98
N VAL A 109 -4.17 10.76 10.97
CA VAL A 109 -2.83 10.74 11.54
C VAL A 109 -2.64 11.88 12.54
N HIS A 110 -2.18 11.51 13.73
CA HIS A 110 -1.59 12.42 14.70
C HIS A 110 -0.07 12.28 14.65
N LEU A 111 0.60 13.33 14.21
CA LEU A 111 2.04 13.40 13.97
C LEU A 111 2.67 14.45 14.88
N HIS A 112 3.60 14.02 15.73
CA HIS A 112 4.50 14.89 16.46
C HIS A 112 5.93 14.66 15.97
N LEU A 113 6.59 15.72 15.51
CA LEU A 113 7.97 15.68 15.02
C LEU A 113 8.78 16.82 15.64
N SER A 114 9.92 16.48 16.21
CA SER A 114 10.90 17.41 16.75
C SER A 114 12.26 17.15 16.12
N THR A 115 12.93 18.21 15.69
CA THR A 115 14.29 18.22 15.13
C THR A 115 15.00 19.50 15.58
N PRO A 116 16.32 19.65 15.36
CA PRO A 116 17.01 20.91 15.65
C PRO A 116 16.46 22.11 14.86
N GLY A 117 15.82 21.86 13.71
CA GLY A 117 15.18 22.88 12.88
C GLY A 117 13.78 23.29 13.35
N GLY A 118 13.24 22.64 14.38
CA GLY A 118 11.94 22.99 14.97
C GLY A 118 11.11 21.79 15.39
N THR A 119 9.99 22.09 16.03
CA THR A 119 9.01 21.12 16.52
C THR A 119 7.65 21.42 15.91
N GLY A 120 6.93 20.36 15.51
CA GLY A 120 5.60 20.47 14.94
C GLY A 120 4.70 19.33 15.42
N ASN A 121 3.45 19.68 15.71
CA ASN A 121 2.38 18.72 15.96
C ASN A 121 1.28 18.93 14.92
N ARG A 122 0.67 17.86 14.44
CA ARG A 122 -0.44 17.92 13.48
C ARG A 122 -1.35 16.72 13.61
N THR A 123 -2.64 17.00 13.69
CA THR A 123 -3.70 16.00 13.56
C THR A 123 -4.47 16.30 12.29
N SER A 124 -4.47 15.38 11.34
CA SER A 124 -5.18 15.57 10.07
C SER A 124 -5.33 14.26 9.32
N LEU A 125 -6.14 14.28 8.26
CA LEU A 125 -6.11 13.23 7.25
C LEU A 125 -4.72 13.13 6.62
N GLY A 126 -4.29 11.90 6.36
CA GLY A 126 -3.22 11.59 5.42
C GLY A 126 -3.77 11.46 3.99
N ASP A 127 -2.90 11.08 3.06
CA ASP A 127 -3.30 10.88 1.68
C ASP A 127 -4.19 9.64 1.55
N VAL A 128 -5.40 9.84 1.04
CA VAL A 128 -6.36 8.77 0.75
C VAL A 128 -5.80 7.84 -0.30
N ILE A 129 -5.96 6.54 -0.09
CA ILE A 129 -5.55 5.51 -1.05
C ILE A 129 -6.78 4.89 -1.67
N LEU A 130 -6.85 4.96 -3.00
CA LEU A 130 -7.92 4.41 -3.79
C LEU A 130 -7.44 3.19 -4.56
N GLU A 131 -8.24 2.14 -4.50
CA GLU A 131 -8.04 0.86 -5.19
C GLU A 131 -9.26 0.65 -6.08
N PRO A 132 -9.32 1.30 -7.25
CA PRO A 132 -10.54 1.36 -8.06
C PRO A 132 -10.97 -0.02 -8.57
N PHE A 133 -9.99 -0.89 -8.86
CA PHE A 133 -10.23 -2.27 -9.23
C PHE A 133 -9.15 -3.17 -8.64
N MET A 134 -9.57 -4.28 -8.05
CA MET A 134 -8.71 -5.31 -7.50
C MET A 134 -9.13 -6.63 -8.13
N ILE A 135 -8.16 -7.36 -8.67
CA ILE A 135 -8.41 -8.67 -9.26
C ILE A 135 -8.09 -9.71 -8.20
N ASN A 136 -9.09 -10.47 -7.78
CA ASN A 136 -8.93 -11.47 -6.73
C ASN A 136 -9.09 -12.85 -7.33
N TYR A 137 -8.29 -13.79 -6.84
CA TYR A 137 -8.30 -15.19 -7.23
C TYR A 137 -8.51 -16.04 -5.99
N ALA A 138 -9.42 -17.02 -6.08
CA ALA A 138 -9.55 -18.09 -5.10
C ALA A 138 -9.54 -19.44 -5.82
N ASN A 139 -8.75 -20.39 -5.32
CA ASN A 139 -8.81 -21.75 -5.84
C ASN A 139 -10.11 -22.46 -5.43
N ALA A 140 -10.50 -23.51 -6.17
CA ALA A 140 -11.74 -24.24 -5.94
C ALA A 140 -11.87 -24.76 -4.49
N SER A 141 -10.75 -25.20 -3.90
CA SER A 141 -10.71 -25.73 -2.52
C SER A 141 -10.71 -24.65 -1.44
N LYS A 142 -10.71 -23.35 -1.78
CA LYS A 142 -10.62 -22.22 -0.84
C LYS A 142 -9.45 -22.33 0.15
N THR A 143 -8.34 -22.88 -0.32
CA THR A 143 -7.07 -23.01 0.40
C THR A 143 -6.02 -22.01 -0.06
N PHE A 144 -6.19 -21.41 -1.23
CA PHE A 144 -5.29 -20.40 -1.77
C PHE A 144 -6.08 -19.20 -2.26
N PHE A 145 -5.65 -18.02 -1.84
CA PHE A 145 -6.20 -16.73 -2.21
C PHE A 145 -5.07 -15.83 -2.67
N ALA A 146 -5.32 -15.05 -3.71
CA ALA A 146 -4.41 -14.01 -4.16
C ALA A 146 -5.22 -12.80 -4.63
N PHE A 147 -4.63 -11.61 -4.59
CA PHE A 147 -5.15 -10.51 -5.36
C PHE A 147 -4.03 -9.59 -5.83
N PHE A 148 -4.38 -8.80 -6.85
CA PHE A 148 -3.59 -7.69 -7.34
C PHE A 148 -4.43 -6.41 -7.30
N SER A 149 -3.83 -5.32 -6.83
CA SER A 149 -4.44 -4.00 -6.74
C SER A 149 -3.46 -2.93 -7.27
N PRO A 150 -3.83 -2.16 -8.29
CA PRO A 150 -3.15 -0.93 -8.65
C PRO A 150 -3.69 0.19 -7.76
N SER A 151 -3.08 0.36 -6.59
CA SER A 151 -3.51 1.37 -5.62
C SER A 151 -2.92 2.74 -5.95
N PHE A 152 -3.65 3.81 -5.65
CA PHE A 152 -3.22 5.19 -5.89
C PHE A 152 -3.38 6.01 -4.61
N ALA A 153 -2.30 6.61 -4.11
CA ALA A 153 -2.39 7.62 -3.08
C ALA A 153 -2.64 8.98 -3.72
N VAL A 154 -3.71 9.67 -3.31
CA VAL A 154 -4.10 10.99 -3.85
C VAL A 154 -3.81 12.09 -2.82
N PRO A 155 -3.36 13.29 -3.26
CA PRO A 155 -2.90 14.38 -2.41
C PRO A 155 -4.07 15.07 -1.70
N THR A 156 -4.62 14.38 -0.73
CA THR A 156 -5.79 14.78 0.08
C THR A 156 -5.39 15.04 1.52
N GLY A 157 -4.22 14.54 1.93
CA GLY A 157 -3.64 14.81 3.23
C GLY A 157 -3.15 16.25 3.33
N ALA A 158 -3.06 16.73 4.56
CA ALA A 158 -2.75 18.12 4.79
C ALA A 158 -1.24 18.39 4.69
N TYR A 159 -0.89 19.33 3.80
CA TYR A 159 0.49 19.67 3.45
C TYR A 159 0.69 21.20 3.47
N ALA A 160 1.85 21.65 3.93
CA ALA A 160 2.31 23.03 3.79
C ALA A 160 3.84 23.07 3.78
N ALA A 161 4.43 23.75 2.79
CA ALA A 161 5.89 23.79 2.59
C ALA A 161 6.65 24.46 3.75
N ASN A 162 6.01 25.36 4.49
CA ASN A 162 6.59 26.03 5.66
C ASN A 162 6.38 25.27 6.98
N ARG A 163 5.94 24.00 6.93
CA ARG A 163 5.66 23.18 8.11
C ARG A 163 6.57 21.96 8.13
N ILE A 164 7.12 21.68 9.31
CA ILE A 164 7.95 20.49 9.54
C ILE A 164 7.10 19.20 9.63
N ALA A 165 5.89 19.28 10.20
CA ALA A 165 4.98 18.15 10.34
C ALA A 165 3.87 18.20 9.28
N ASN A 166 3.91 17.28 8.32
CA ASN A 166 2.91 17.10 7.27
C ASN A 166 2.36 15.67 7.30
N THR A 167 1.04 15.52 7.15
CA THR A 167 0.37 14.21 7.14
C THR A 167 0.14 13.69 5.72
N GLY A 168 0.14 14.57 4.72
CA GLY A 168 0.17 14.23 3.30
C GLY A 168 1.46 14.70 2.63
N LEU A 169 1.72 14.19 1.43
CA LEU A 169 2.92 14.46 0.63
C LEU A 169 2.69 15.49 -0.48
N ASN A 170 1.42 15.83 -0.76
CA ASN A 170 1.03 16.68 -1.89
C ASN A 170 1.51 16.14 -3.26
N THR A 171 1.63 14.82 -3.36
CA THR A 171 2.04 14.10 -4.57
C THR A 171 1.07 12.94 -4.81
N VAL A 172 0.86 12.56 -6.07
CA VAL A 172 0.16 11.32 -6.42
C VAL A 172 1.18 10.18 -6.45
N ALA A 173 0.90 9.09 -5.72
CA ALA A 173 1.76 7.91 -5.73
C ALA A 173 1.03 6.71 -6.33
N PHE A 174 1.72 5.97 -7.21
CA PHE A 174 1.26 4.68 -7.70
C PHE A 174 1.86 3.54 -6.85
N LEU A 175 0.99 2.73 -6.26
CA LEU A 175 1.32 1.70 -5.27
C LEU A 175 0.78 0.34 -5.74
N PRO A 176 1.50 -0.38 -6.62
CA PRO A 176 1.08 -1.72 -7.02
C PRO A 176 1.21 -2.68 -5.83
N TYR A 177 0.14 -3.42 -5.57
CA TYR A 177 0.04 -4.33 -4.43
C TYR A 177 -0.39 -5.72 -4.86
N VAL A 178 0.41 -6.72 -4.47
CA VAL A 178 0.09 -8.14 -4.61
C VAL A 178 0.15 -8.77 -3.24
N SER A 179 -0.87 -9.57 -2.90
CA SER A 179 -0.84 -10.37 -1.69
C SER A 179 -1.42 -11.74 -1.96
N THR A 180 -0.82 -12.74 -1.32
CA THR A 180 -1.23 -14.14 -1.38
C THR A 180 -1.44 -14.68 0.02
N THR A 181 -2.34 -15.64 0.14
CA THR A 181 -2.64 -16.31 1.40
C THR A 181 -2.89 -17.77 1.11
N TRP A 182 -2.10 -18.64 1.72
CA TRP A 182 -2.15 -20.08 1.51
C TRP A 182 -2.38 -20.82 2.82
N PHE A 183 -3.25 -21.82 2.75
CA PHE A 183 -3.65 -22.68 3.85
C PHE A 183 -3.25 -24.13 3.54
N PRO A 184 -2.05 -24.55 3.98
CA PRO A 184 -1.47 -25.86 3.62
C PRO A 184 -2.16 -27.09 4.24
N GLY A 185 -3.12 -26.95 5.18
CA GLY A 185 -3.79 -28.09 5.83
C GLY A 185 -5.22 -27.81 6.31
N ARG A 186 -6.00 -28.85 6.61
CA ARG A 186 -7.42 -28.76 7.06
C ARG A 186 -7.59 -28.18 8.48
N ASP A 187 -6.55 -28.16 9.30
CA ASP A 187 -6.70 -28.05 10.76
C ASP A 187 -6.51 -26.65 11.36
N TRP A 188 -5.95 -25.68 10.63
CA TRP A 188 -5.71 -24.33 11.17
C TRP A 188 -7.01 -23.55 11.46
N ARG A 189 -8.13 -23.95 10.84
CA ARG A 189 -9.49 -23.39 11.04
C ARG A 189 -10.30 -24.13 12.11
N SER A 190 -9.70 -25.07 12.85
CA SER A 190 -10.42 -25.89 13.85
C SER A 190 -10.57 -25.23 15.23
N ARG A 191 -9.94 -24.08 15.49
CA ARG A 191 -10.38 -23.23 16.62
C ARG A 191 -11.60 -22.43 16.21
N ARG A 192 -12.75 -23.10 16.10
CA ARG A 192 -14.03 -22.42 16.29
C ARG A 192 -13.98 -21.78 17.68
N PRO A 193 -14.19 -20.46 17.86
CA PRO A 193 -14.64 -20.00 19.15
C PRO A 193 -16.03 -20.62 19.35
N ARG A 194 -16.11 -21.69 20.15
CA ARG A 194 -17.36 -21.98 20.86
C ARG A 194 -17.53 -20.84 21.85
N CYS A 195 -18.25 -19.80 21.47
CA CYS A 195 -18.84 -18.83 22.39
C CYS A 195 -19.79 -17.95 21.57
N TRP A 196 -21.01 -18.46 21.37
CA TRP A 196 -22.25 -17.68 21.32
C TRP A 196 -23.35 -18.66 21.75
N SER A 197 -23.65 -18.66 23.04
CA SER A 197 -24.95 -19.03 23.61
C SER A 197 -25.64 -17.74 24.01
#